data_AF-A0A7S4W5F7-F1
#
_entry.id   AF-A0A7S4W5F7-F1
#
_cell.length_a   1.000
_cell.length_b   1.000
_cell.length_c   1.000
_cell.angle_alpha   90.00
_cell.angle_beta   90.00
_cell.angle_gamma   90.00
#
_symmetry.space_group_name_H-M   'P 1'
#
loop_
_entity.id
_entity.type
_entity.pdbx_description
1 polymer ?
#
loop_
_entity_poly.entity_id
_entity_poly.type
_entity_poly.pdbx_seq_one_letter_code
_entity_poly.pdbx_strand_id
1 'polypeptide(L)'
;IALLLRAVTMPLRQIVSNAGEEASVILDKVKSGKGNYGFNAGTGEYGDMIEMGILDPAKVTRTALQAAGSVAGLMITTEAMVSELPEEGGAAPAMPDMGGMGGMPGMM
;
A
#
# COMPACT_ATOMS: atom_id res chain seq x y z
N ILE A 1 6.91 23.07 0.26
CA ILE A 1 7.56 21.73 0.35
C ILE A 1 7.52 21.07 1.74
N ALA A 2 7.06 21.73 2.80
CA ALA A 2 7.06 21.13 4.15
C ALA A 2 6.29 19.80 4.25
N LEU A 3 5.13 19.68 3.59
CA LEU A 3 4.37 18.43 3.51
C LEU A 3 5.16 17.30 2.85
N LEU A 4 5.84 17.59 1.74
CA LEU A 4 6.69 16.62 1.03
C LEU A 4 7.84 16.14 1.93
N LEU A 5 8.54 17.06 2.61
CA LEU A 5 9.64 16.73 3.51
C LEU A 5 9.19 15.84 4.68
N ARG A 6 7.96 16.03 5.16
CA ARG A 6 7.36 15.12 6.14
C ARG A 6 7.03 13.77 5.52
N ALA A 7 6.39 13.75 4.35
CA ALA A 7 5.97 12.52 3.68
C ALA A 7 7.13 11.58 3.36
N VAL A 8 8.29 12.09 2.93
CA VAL A 8 9.47 11.26 2.61
C VAL A 8 10.07 10.54 3.83
N THR A 9 9.67 10.90 5.06
CA THR A 9 10.08 10.16 6.27
C THR A 9 9.24 8.92 6.54
N MET A 10 8.06 8.81 5.91
CA MET A 10 7.11 7.71 6.14
C MET A 10 7.64 6.32 5.79
N PRO A 11 8.36 6.12 4.67
CA PRO A 11 8.90 4.79 4.33
C PRO A 11 9.78 4.21 5.44
N LEU A 12 10.71 5.02 5.98
CA LEU A 12 11.54 4.60 7.12
C LEU A 12 10.69 4.27 8.34
N ARG A 13 9.74 5.15 8.69
CA ARG A 13 8.84 4.90 9.84
C ARG A 13 8.05 3.61 9.69
N GLN A 14 7.59 3.31 8.48
CA GLN A 14 6.85 2.08 8.19
C GLN A 14 7.74 0.84 8.34
N ILE A 15 8.95 0.86 7.78
CA ILE A 15 9.91 -0.24 7.92
C ILE A 15 10.21 -0.51 9.40
N VAL A 16 10.50 0.54 10.16
CA VAL A 16 10.83 0.46 11.59
C VAL A 16 9.64 -0.05 12.41
N SER A 17 8.44 0.48 12.16
CA SER A 17 7.24 0.03 12.88
C SER A 17 6.91 -1.43 12.58
N ASN A 18 7.12 -1.88 11.33
CA ASN A 18 6.95 -3.28 10.95
C ASN A 18 7.96 -4.20 11.64
N ALA A 19 9.13 -3.68 12.01
CA ALA A 19 10.13 -4.39 12.80
C ALA A 19 9.83 -4.38 14.32
N GLY A 20 8.75 -3.72 14.76
CA GLY A 20 8.35 -3.64 16.16
C GLY A 20 9.08 -2.56 16.98
N GLU A 21 9.82 -1.68 16.31
CA GLU A 21 10.66 -0.66 16.93
C GLU A 21 10.00 0.73 16.95
N GLU A 22 10.47 1.64 17.80
CA GLU A 22 9.90 3.00 17.90
C GLU A 22 10.43 3.92 16.78
N ALA A 23 9.55 4.23 15.84
CA ALA A 23 9.88 4.93 14.60
C ALA A 23 10.37 6.37 14.77
N SER A 24 9.95 7.09 15.82
CA SER A 24 10.29 8.50 16.01
C SER A 24 11.73 8.68 16.50
N VAL A 25 12.15 7.86 17.46
CA VAL A 25 13.49 7.77 18.04
C VAL A 25 14.49 7.37 16.95
N ILE A 26 14.18 6.33 16.18
CA ILE A 26 15.06 5.89 15.08
C ILE A 26 15.15 6.97 14.00
N LEU A 27 14.03 7.57 13.59
CA LEU A 27 14.06 8.64 12.59
C LEU A 27 14.91 9.84 13.04
N ASP A 28 14.75 10.30 14.27
CA ASP A 28 15.50 11.44 14.78
C ASP A 28 16.99 11.13 14.88
N LYS A 29 17.35 9.91 15.27
CA LYS A 29 18.75 9.47 15.26
C LYS A 29 19.32 9.39 13.85
N VAL A 30 18.61 8.80 12.89
CA VAL A 30 19.04 8.76 11.47
C VAL A 30 19.21 10.17 10.89
N LYS A 31 18.28 11.09 11.18
CA LYS A 31 18.37 12.50 10.76
C LYS A 31 19.58 13.26 11.32
N SER A 32 20.06 12.86 12.50
CA SER A 32 21.26 13.47 13.11
C SER A 32 22.56 13.04 12.42
N GLY A 33 22.52 11.93 11.66
CA GLY A 33 23.63 11.46 10.85
C GLY A 33 23.80 12.21 9.52
N LYS A 34 24.78 11.76 8.73
CA LYS A 34 25.09 12.32 7.41
C LYS A 34 25.39 11.19 6.41
N GLY A 35 25.27 11.47 5.13
CA GLY A 35 25.61 10.52 4.07
C GLY A 35 24.71 9.29 4.13
N ASN A 36 25.32 8.10 4.13
CA ASN A 36 24.60 6.82 4.13
C ASN A 36 24.25 6.30 5.52
N TYR A 37 24.37 7.13 6.56
CA TYR A 37 24.01 6.71 7.92
C TYR A 37 22.53 6.33 8.00
N GLY A 38 22.24 5.15 8.52
CA GLY A 38 20.88 4.64 8.64
C GLY A 38 20.72 3.62 9.77
N PHE A 39 19.59 2.93 9.73
CA PHE A 39 19.20 1.90 10.69
C PHE A 39 18.85 0.62 9.93
N ASN A 40 19.50 -0.48 10.31
CA ASN A 40 19.20 -1.80 9.80
C ASN A 40 18.08 -2.43 10.63
N ALA A 41 16.87 -2.44 10.07
CA ALA A 41 15.69 -3.00 10.74
C ALA A 41 15.73 -4.53 10.92
N GLY A 42 16.62 -5.24 10.23
CA GLY A 42 16.80 -6.69 10.41
C GLY A 42 17.69 -7.06 11.59
N THR A 43 18.61 -6.17 11.99
CA THR A 43 19.57 -6.41 13.08
C THR A 43 19.44 -5.47 14.27
N GLY A 44 18.75 -4.33 14.11
CA GLY A 44 18.64 -3.28 15.12
C GLY A 44 19.87 -2.34 15.20
N GLU A 45 20.81 -2.44 14.25
CA GLU A 45 22.05 -1.69 14.28
C GLU A 45 22.00 -0.39 13.47
N TYR A 46 22.80 0.60 13.89
CA TYR A 46 23.00 1.85 13.16
C TYR A 46 24.37 1.89 12.52
N GLY A 47 24.48 2.43 11.31
CA GLY A 47 25.77 2.58 10.65
C GLY A 47 25.64 2.97 9.18
N ASP A 48 26.69 2.75 8.40
CA ASP A 48 26.69 3.02 6.96
C ASP A 48 25.90 1.92 6.23
N MET A 49 24.80 2.32 5.59
CA MET A 49 23.90 1.39 4.91
C MET A 49 24.56 0.69 3.71
N ILE A 50 25.54 1.33 3.06
CA ILE A 50 26.27 0.73 1.94
C ILE A 50 27.23 -0.35 2.45
N GLU A 51 27.96 -0.08 3.54
CA GLU A 51 28.83 -1.08 4.16
C GLU A 51 28.03 -2.29 4.68
N MET A 52 26.80 -2.05 5.16
CA MET A 52 25.86 -3.10 5.56
C MET A 52 25.23 -3.85 4.37
N GLY A 53 25.50 -3.44 3.13
CA GLY A 53 24.94 -4.05 1.92
C GLY A 53 23.46 -3.74 1.67
N ILE A 54 22.90 -2.72 2.34
CA ILE A 54 21.51 -2.29 2.21
C ILE A 54 21.48 -1.04 1.33
N LEU A 55 21.34 -1.25 0.01
CA LEU A 55 21.33 -0.17 -0.97
C LEU A 55 20.16 -0.30 -1.94
N ASP A 56 19.58 0.84 -2.29
CA ASP A 56 18.56 0.94 -3.33
C ASP A 56 19.15 1.57 -4.60
N PRO A 57 18.88 1.03 -5.79
CA PRO A 57 19.26 1.68 -7.03
C PRO A 57 18.59 3.06 -7.13
N ALA A 58 19.34 4.09 -7.46
CA ALA A 58 18.83 5.47 -7.54
C ALA A 58 17.57 5.62 -8.42
N LYS A 59 17.48 4.82 -9.49
CA LYS A 59 16.29 4.78 -10.36
C LYS A 59 15.03 4.37 -9.60
N VAL A 60 15.12 3.40 -8.69
CA VAL A 60 13.97 2.87 -7.93
C VAL A 60 13.39 3.97 -7.05
N THR A 61 14.22 4.59 -6.19
CA THR A 61 13.77 5.64 -5.28
C THR A 61 13.25 6.87 -6.03
N ARG A 62 13.92 7.28 -7.11
CA ARG A 62 13.48 8.41 -7.95
C ARG A 62 12.12 8.13 -8.58
N THR A 63 11.96 6.97 -9.23
CA THR A 63 10.72 6.62 -9.92
C THR A 63 9.57 6.45 -8.94
N ALA A 64 9.82 5.88 -7.75
CA ALA A 64 8.81 5.76 -6.70
C ALA A 64 8.30 7.13 -6.25
N LEU A 65 9.20 8.09 -6.00
CA LEU A 65 8.81 9.45 -5.59
C LEU A 65 8.04 10.19 -6.70
N GLN A 66 8.46 10.04 -7.96
CA GLN A 66 7.79 10.65 -9.10
C GLN A 66 6.38 10.08 -9.30
N ALA A 67 6.22 8.75 -9.22
CA ALA A 67 4.92 8.09 -9.33
C ALA A 67 3.99 8.50 -8.18
N ALA A 68 4.49 8.52 -6.94
CA ALA A 68 3.73 8.96 -5.77
C ALA A 68 3.28 10.42 -5.90
N GLY A 69 4.18 11.31 -6.35
CA GLY A 69 3.86 12.71 -6.62
C GLY A 69 2.81 12.88 -7.72
N SER A 70 2.87 12.07 -8.78
CA SER A 70 1.89 12.07 -9.88
C SER A 70 0.49 11.70 -9.39
N VAL A 71 0.36 10.60 -8.65
CA VAL A 71 -0.93 10.15 -8.09
C VAL A 71 -1.46 11.15 -7.06
N ALA A 72 -0.59 11.66 -6.16
CA ALA A 72 -1.00 12.67 -5.20
C ALA A 72 -1.49 13.96 -5.88
N GLY A 73 -0.82 14.39 -6.95
CA GLY A 73 -1.26 15.52 -7.77
C GLY A 73 -2.64 15.29 -8.38
N LEU A 74 -2.83 14.14 -9.03
CA LEU A 74 -4.12 13.73 -9.59
C LEU A 74 -5.24 13.78 -8.53
N MET A 75 -5.01 13.16 -7.37
CA MET A 75 -6.01 13.07 -6.30
C MET A 75 -6.36 14.45 -5.71
N ILE A 76 -5.36 15.32 -5.49
CA ILE A 76 -5.60 16.67 -4.94
C ILE A 76 -6.40 17.54 -5.90
N THR A 77 -6.23 17.38 -7.21
CA THR A 77 -6.95 18.15 -8.23
C THR A 77 -8.26 17.51 -8.69
N THR A 78 -8.62 16.35 -8.14
CA THR A 78 -9.85 15.65 -8.50
C THR A 78 -11.00 16.17 -7.65
N GLU A 79 -11.91 16.94 -8.26
CA GLU A 79 -13.07 17.54 -7.58
C GLU A 79 -14.29 16.61 -7.52
N ALA A 80 -14.39 15.62 -8.40
CA ALA A 80 -15.51 14.69 -8.46
C ALA A 80 -15.09 13.30 -8.93
N MET A 81 -15.73 12.27 -8.38
CA MET A 81 -15.63 10.88 -8.80
C MET A 81 -17.02 10.35 -9.09
N VAL A 82 -17.21 9.75 -10.27
CA VAL A 82 -18.47 9.13 -10.68
C VAL A 82 -18.25 7.62 -10.74
N SER A 83 -19.10 6.85 -10.08
CA SER A 83 -19.09 5.39 -10.10
C SER A 83 -20.46 4.85 -10.48
N GLU A 84 -20.49 3.67 -11.07
CA GLU A 84 -21.73 2.91 -11.28
C GLU A 84 -22.26 2.37 -9.94
N LEU A 85 -23.58 2.17 -9.86
CA LEU A 85 -24.18 1.52 -8.72
C LEU A 85 -23.82 0.02 -8.73
N PRO A 86 -23.62 -0.61 -7.56
CA PRO A 86 -23.53 -2.06 -7.49
C PRO A 86 -24.75 -2.69 -8.16
N GLU A 87 -24.54 -3.65 -9.06
CA GLU A 87 -25.66 -4.36 -9.68
C GLU A 87 -26.43 -5.16 -8.62
N GLU A 88 -27.73 -4.88 -8.46
CA GLU A 88 -28.61 -5.73 -7.66
C GLU A 88 -28.89 -7.02 -8.42
N GLY A 89 -28.15 -8.07 -8.08
CA GLY A 89 -28.33 -9.41 -8.64
C GLY A 89 -27.12 -9.82 -9.47
N GLY A 90 -26.11 -10.36 -8.79
CA GLY A 90 -25.13 -11.19 -9.47
C GLY A 90 -25.89 -12.25 -10.26
N ALA A 91 -25.56 -12.39 -11.55
CA ALA A 91 -26.03 -13.48 -12.38
C ALA A 91 -25.70 -14.80 -11.67
N ALA A 92 -26.67 -15.32 -10.91
CA ALA A 92 -26.64 -16.71 -10.52
C ALA A 92 -26.59 -17.47 -11.84
N PRO A 93 -25.54 -18.30 -12.09
CA PRO A 93 -25.49 -19.07 -13.31
C PRO A 93 -26.81 -19.81 -13.43
N ALA A 94 -27.48 -19.67 -14.59
CA ALA A 94 -28.75 -20.32 -14.85
C ALA A 94 -28.58 -21.81 -14.57
N MET A 95 -29.10 -22.27 -13.43
CA MET A 95 -29.09 -23.69 -13.11
C MET A 95 -29.94 -24.38 -14.18
N PRO A 96 -29.41 -25.44 -14.84
CA PRO A 96 -30.16 -26.17 -15.84
C PRO A 96 -31.49 -26.64 -15.25
N ASP A 97 -32.55 -26.48 -16.03
CA ASP A 97 -33.92 -26.86 -15.72
C ASP A 97 -33.97 -28.35 -15.30
N MET A 98 -33.91 -28.61 -13.99
CA MET A 98 -34.06 -29.94 -13.40
C MET A 98 -35.54 -30.28 -13.47
N GLY A 99 -35.92 -30.89 -14.59
CA GLY A 99 -37.26 -31.35 -14.84
C GLY A 99 -37.82 -32.27 -13.75
N GLY A 100 -39.11 -32.09 -13.50
CA GLY A 100 -40.02 -33.15 -13.05
C GLY A 100 -40.05 -33.44 -11.55
N MET A 101 -41.09 -32.95 -10.86
CA MET A 101 -41.88 -33.77 -9.93
C MET A 101 -43.14 -33.02 -9.46
N GLY A 102 -44.31 -33.67 -9.57
CA GLY A 102 -45.43 -33.39 -8.66
C GLY A 102 -46.70 -32.85 -9.29
N GLY A 103 -47.47 -33.71 -9.96
CA GLY A 103 -48.82 -33.38 -10.42
C GLY A 103 -49.70 -34.62 -10.56
N MET A 104 -49.94 -35.32 -9.45
CA MET A 104 -51.02 -36.31 -9.36
C MET A 104 -52.07 -35.77 -8.39
N PRO A 105 -53.31 -35.58 -8.88
CA PRO A 105 -54.42 -36.20 -8.19
C PRO A 105 -55.44 -36.77 -9.19
N GLY A 106 -55.74 -38.05 -9.06
CA GLY A 106 -56.94 -38.62 -9.66
C GLY A 106 -58.16 -38.32 -8.79
N MET A 107 -59.31 -38.07 -9.42
CA MET A 107 -60.63 -38.63 -9.08
C MET A 107 -61.72 -38.01 -9.98
N MET A 108 -62.46 -38.92 -10.63
CA MET A 108 -63.68 -38.76 -11.46
C MET A 108 -63.47 -38.34 -12.91
#